data_AF-A0A382CTW5-F1
#
_entry.id   AF-A0A382CTW5-F1
#
_cell.length_a   1.000
_cell.length_b   1.000
_cell.length_c   1.000
_cell.angle_alpha   90.00
_cell.angle_beta   90.00
_cell.angle_gamma   90.00
#
_symmetry.space_group_name_H-M   'P 1'
#
loop_
_entity.id
_entity.type
_entity.pdbx_description
1 polymer ?
#
loop_
_entity_poly.entity_id
_entity_poly.type
_entity_poly.pdbx_seq_one_letter_code
_entity_poly.pdbx_strand_id
1 'polypeptide(L)'
;VVVDVVPDNGWIQVGGLTLDLAFTCFAPGAGDVVAVGVGEHPVSGQEVKALVQGFLGRPYVGVMVGGQVILEAALDDPLEVYLHDDKITAGAVRWQEGLDLESGQGEPAGFGAVFVDCPGY
;
A
#
# COMPACT_ATOMS: atom_id res chain seq x y z
N VAL A 1 -25.82 11.61 -10.41
CA VAL A 1 -24.62 11.60 -9.56
C VAL A 1 -23.45 11.57 -10.52
N VAL A 2 -22.67 12.65 -10.60
CA VAL A 2 -21.40 12.59 -11.32
C VAL A 2 -20.48 11.83 -10.38
N VAL A 3 -20.08 10.62 -10.76
CA VAL A 3 -19.03 9.91 -10.03
C VAL A 3 -17.76 10.57 -10.53
N ASP A 4 -17.17 11.46 -9.75
CA ASP A 4 -15.81 11.91 -10.04
C ASP A 4 -14.93 10.66 -9.96
N VAL A 5 -14.54 10.14 -11.13
CA VAL A 5 -13.54 9.10 -11.21
C VAL A 5 -12.25 9.77 -10.77
N VAL A 6 -11.86 9.56 -9.51
CA VAL A 6 -10.52 9.92 -9.06
C VAL A 6 -9.58 9.05 -9.90
N PRO A 7 -8.76 9.66 -10.78
CA PRO A 7 -7.86 8.86 -11.60
C PRO A 7 -6.89 8.13 -10.68
N ASP A 8 -6.56 6.89 -11.03
CA ASP A 8 -5.51 6.14 -10.34
C ASP A 8 -4.23 6.96 -10.37
N ASN A 9 -3.70 7.26 -9.19
CA ASN A 9 -2.47 8.02 -8.97
C ASN A 9 -1.41 7.17 -8.28
N GLY A 10 -1.63 5.86 -8.18
CA GLY A 10 -0.65 4.94 -7.62
C GLY A 10 -0.97 3.51 -7.95
N TRP A 11 -0.01 2.64 -7.63
CA TRP A 11 -0.16 1.21 -7.77
C TRP A 11 0.59 0.47 -6.66
N ILE A 12 0.10 -0.72 -6.35
CA ILE A 12 0.77 -1.69 -5.49
C ILE A 12 0.94 -3.00 -6.23
N GLN A 13 2.18 -3.48 -6.30
CA GLN A 13 2.49 -4.80 -6.81
C GLN A 13 2.64 -5.79 -5.64
N VAL A 14 1.92 -6.91 -5.73
CA VAL A 14 2.04 -8.05 -4.81
C VAL A 14 2.30 -9.30 -5.65
N GLY A 15 3.53 -9.81 -5.60
CA GLY A 15 3.95 -10.91 -6.46
C GLY A 15 3.83 -10.54 -7.95
N GLY A 16 2.99 -11.29 -8.67
CA GLY A 16 2.69 -11.02 -10.08
C GLY A 16 1.47 -10.13 -10.33
N LEU A 17 0.79 -9.67 -9.27
CA LEU A 17 -0.42 -8.85 -9.35
C LEU A 17 -0.06 -7.37 -9.22
N THR A 18 -0.60 -6.53 -10.11
CA THR A 18 -0.56 -5.05 -9.97
C THR A 18 -1.97 -4.55 -9.68
N LEU A 19 -2.08 -3.73 -8.65
CA LEU A 19 -3.32 -3.10 -8.20
C LEU A 19 -3.19 -1.61 -8.45
N ASP A 20 -3.87 -1.10 -9.49
CA ASP A 20 -4.01 0.32 -9.73
C ASP A 20 -5.06 0.89 -8.76
N LEU A 21 -4.72 1.96 -8.05
CA LEU A 21 -5.53 2.49 -6.95
C LEU A 21 -5.55 4.03 -6.99
N ALA A 22 -6.70 4.58 -6.61
CA ALA A 22 -6.87 5.98 -6.30
C ALA A 22 -6.52 6.24 -4.82
N PHE A 23 -5.38 6.89 -4.59
CA PHE A 23 -4.86 7.27 -3.28
C PHE A 23 -5.22 8.69 -2.88
N THR A 24 -5.66 8.85 -1.64
CA THR A 24 -5.69 10.15 -0.93
C THR A 24 -4.52 10.20 0.03
N CYS A 25 -3.71 11.26 -0.06
CA CYS A 25 -2.53 11.43 0.78
C CYS A 25 -2.74 12.50 1.88
N PHE A 26 -2.11 12.27 3.02
CA PHE A 26 -2.23 13.08 4.23
C PHE A 26 -0.85 13.29 4.85
N ALA A 27 -0.56 14.52 5.29
CA ALA A 27 0.61 14.83 6.11
C ALA A 27 0.19 15.13 7.56
N PRO A 28 0.13 14.12 8.44
CA PRO A 28 -0.27 14.34 9.84
C PRO A 28 0.75 15.15 10.66
N GLY A 29 1.96 15.39 10.13
CA GLY A 29 3.04 16.17 10.76
C GLY A 29 4.32 15.36 10.92
N ALA A 30 5.36 15.97 11.50
CA ALA A 30 6.64 15.31 11.83
C ALA A 30 7.42 14.64 10.67
N GLY A 31 7.09 14.97 9.41
CA GLY A 31 7.69 14.34 8.23
C GLY A 31 7.01 13.05 7.80
N ASP A 32 5.87 12.72 8.41
CA ASP A 32 5.08 11.54 8.08
C ASP A 32 4.14 11.82 6.91
N VAL A 33 3.99 10.81 6.05
CA VAL A 33 3.02 10.82 4.96
C VAL A 33 2.24 9.52 4.99
N VAL A 34 0.92 9.64 4.94
CA VAL A 34 -0.01 8.50 4.88
C VAL A 34 -0.79 8.60 3.58
N ALA A 35 -0.85 7.51 2.82
CA ALA A 35 -1.72 7.40 1.66
C ALA A 35 -2.72 6.26 1.85
N VAL A 36 -4.00 6.55 1.60
CA VAL A 36 -5.10 5.58 1.64
C VAL A 36 -5.62 5.38 0.23
N GLY A 37 -5.47 4.16 -0.29
CA GLY A 37 -5.83 3.78 -1.66
C GLY A 37 -7.15 3.02 -1.73
N VAL A 38 -7.94 3.27 -2.77
CA VAL A 38 -9.13 2.49 -3.12
C VAL A 38 -9.10 2.13 -4.60
N GLY A 39 -9.57 0.92 -4.94
CA GLY A 39 -9.72 0.49 -6.34
C GLY A 39 -10.35 -0.89 -6.43
N GLU A 40 -10.12 -1.60 -7.54
CA GLU A 40 -10.72 -2.91 -7.80
C GLU A 40 -9.66 -3.94 -8.16
N HIS A 41 -9.84 -5.17 -7.67
CA HIS A 41 -8.95 -6.27 -8.00
C HIS A 41 -9.14 -6.66 -9.47
N PRO A 42 -8.07 -6.69 -10.30
CA PRO A 42 -8.20 -6.77 -11.76
C PRO A 42 -8.81 -8.07 -12.30
N VAL A 43 -8.78 -9.14 -11.49
CA VAL A 43 -9.40 -10.43 -11.85
C VAL A 43 -10.79 -10.63 -11.24
N SER A 44 -10.95 -10.46 -9.92
CA SER A 44 -12.20 -10.75 -9.22
C SER A 44 -13.21 -9.58 -9.20
N GLY A 45 -12.77 -8.35 -9.51
CA GLY A 45 -13.59 -7.14 -9.38
C GLY A 45 -13.93 -6.78 -7.93
N GLN A 46 -13.29 -7.40 -6.95
CA GLN A 46 -13.52 -7.09 -5.53
C GLN A 46 -12.90 -5.74 -5.17
N GLU A 47 -13.53 -5.01 -4.25
CA GLU A 47 -12.97 -3.79 -3.70
C GLU A 47 -11.59 -4.05 -3.09
N VAL A 48 -10.65 -3.17 -3.39
CA VAL A 48 -9.31 -3.14 -2.81
C VAL A 48 -9.17 -1.86 -2.00
N LYS A 49 -8.65 -2.00 -0.79
CA LYS A 49 -8.25 -0.89 0.08
C LYS A 49 -6.78 -1.04 0.42
N ALA A 50 -6.03 0.06 0.39
CA ALA A 50 -4.62 0.05 0.74
C ALA A 50 -4.30 1.15 1.76
N LEU A 51 -3.32 0.87 2.61
CA LEU A 51 -2.72 1.84 3.51
C LEU A 51 -1.20 1.82 3.29
N VAL A 52 -0.63 3.00 3.01
CA VAL A 52 0.80 3.22 2.88
C VAL A 52 1.20 4.29 3.89
N GLN A 53 2.12 3.96 4.79
CA GLN A 53 2.62 4.88 5.82
C GLN A 53 4.13 5.03 5.67
N GLY A 54 4.55 6.19 5.16
CA GLY A 54 5.94 6.64 5.20
C GLY A 54 6.19 7.33 6.54
N PHE A 55 6.56 6.56 7.57
CA PHE A 55 6.93 7.05 8.91
C PHE A 55 8.44 6.87 9.12
N LEU A 56 9.12 7.90 9.64
CA LEU A 56 10.55 7.83 9.97
C LEU A 56 10.78 6.89 11.17
N GLY A 57 10.94 5.60 10.90
CA GLY A 57 11.40 4.57 11.85
C GLY A 57 10.59 3.26 11.85
N ARG A 58 9.36 3.27 11.35
CA ARG A 58 8.45 2.12 11.28
C ARG A 58 7.44 2.29 10.13
N PRO A 59 7.89 2.28 8.88
CA PRO A 59 6.96 2.33 7.75
C PRO A 59 6.07 1.09 7.73
N TYR A 60 4.89 1.23 7.14
CA TYR A 60 3.91 0.15 7.02
C TYR A 60 3.22 0.22 5.67
N VAL A 61 2.99 -0.94 5.06
CA VAL A 61 2.15 -1.07 3.87
C VAL A 61 1.25 -2.29 4.04
N GLY A 62 -0.04 -2.09 3.81
CA GLY A 62 -1.05 -3.14 3.84
C GLY A 62 -2.09 -2.97 2.73
N VAL A 63 -2.60 -4.09 2.23
CA VAL A 63 -3.65 -4.19 1.22
C VAL A 63 -4.73 -5.13 1.71
N MET A 64 -5.98 -4.72 1.57
CA MET A 64 -7.16 -5.52 1.87
C MET A 64 -7.98 -5.74 0.60
N VAL A 65 -8.31 -6.99 0.29
CA VAL A 65 -9.13 -7.37 -0.87
C VAL A 65 -10.45 -7.98 -0.39
N GLY A 66 -11.57 -7.43 -0.88
CA GLY A 66 -12.92 -7.90 -0.56
C GLY A 66 -13.29 -7.86 0.93
N GLY A 67 -12.55 -7.10 1.75
CA GLY A 67 -12.75 -7.04 3.19
C GLY A 67 -12.30 -8.28 3.97
N GLN A 68 -11.58 -9.21 3.34
CA GLN A 68 -11.25 -10.52 3.94
C GLN A 68 -9.77 -10.88 3.84
N VAL A 69 -9.17 -10.68 2.67
CA VAL A 69 -7.76 -11.01 2.45
C VAL A 69 -6.92 -9.80 2.83
N ILE A 70 -5.95 -9.99 3.70
CA ILE A 70 -5.03 -8.94 4.15
C ILE A 70 -3.61 -9.36 3.76
N LEU A 71 -2.96 -8.50 2.96
CA LEU A 71 -1.58 -8.63 2.49
C LEU A 71 -0.76 -7.50 3.08
N GLU A 72 0.31 -7.82 3.79
CA GLU A 72 1.12 -6.85 4.53
C GLU A 72 2.60 -7.02 4.22
N ALA A 73 3.36 -5.94 4.34
CA ALA A 73 4.82 -6.02 4.33
C ALA A 73 5.30 -6.84 5.54
N ALA A 74 6.26 -7.75 5.32
CA ALA A 74 6.80 -8.59 6.37
C ALA A 74 7.49 -7.77 7.48
N LEU A 75 7.42 -8.27 8.73
CA LEU A 75 8.00 -7.56 9.91
C LEU A 75 9.47 -7.90 10.19
N ASP A 76 9.95 -9.04 9.70
CA ASP A 76 11.31 -9.54 9.87
C ASP A 76 12.30 -9.05 8.78
N ASP A 77 11.82 -8.25 7.84
CA ASP A 77 12.61 -7.64 6.75
C ASP A 77 12.40 -6.11 6.77
N PRO A 78 13.47 -5.29 6.68
CA PRO A 78 13.31 -3.85 6.67
C PRO A 78 12.48 -3.38 5.47
N LEU A 79 11.36 -2.74 5.74
CA LEU A 79 10.61 -2.03 4.72
C LEU A 79 11.24 -0.64 4.50
N GLU A 80 11.77 -0.40 3.31
CA GLU A 80 12.30 0.91 2.93
C GLU A 80 11.24 1.69 2.13
N VAL A 81 10.71 2.74 2.75
CA VAL A 81 9.80 3.68 2.09
C VAL A 81 10.54 4.99 1.86
N TYR A 82 10.50 5.46 0.63
CA TYR A 82 11.12 6.70 0.18
C TYR A 82 10.06 7.75 -0.10
N LEU A 83 10.25 8.94 0.46
CA LEU A 83 9.44 10.12 0.24
C LEU A 83 10.28 11.14 -0.54
N HIS A 84 9.91 11.41 -1.78
CA HIS A 84 10.64 12.34 -2.64
C HIS A 84 9.75 12.89 -3.75
N ASP A 85 9.88 14.18 -4.07
CA ASP A 85 9.11 14.85 -5.13
C ASP A 85 7.62 14.54 -5.09
N ASP A 86 7.02 14.69 -3.90
CA ASP A 86 5.59 14.43 -3.63
C ASP A 86 5.15 12.99 -3.95
N LYS A 87 6.09 12.02 -3.92
CA LYS A 87 5.83 10.61 -4.17
C LYS A 87 6.24 9.75 -3.00
N ILE A 88 5.46 8.69 -2.81
CA ILE A 88 5.79 7.58 -1.92
C ILE A 88 6.20 6.39 -2.77
N THR A 89 7.39 5.84 -2.53
CA THR A 89 7.84 4.64 -3.22
C THR A 89 8.43 3.63 -2.26
N ALA A 90 8.20 2.34 -2.53
CA ALA A 90 8.86 1.24 -1.85
C ALA A 90 9.19 0.17 -2.89
N GLY A 91 10.43 -0.32 -2.87
CA GLY A 91 10.89 -1.40 -3.73
C GLY A 91 11.10 -2.67 -2.93
N ALA A 92 11.12 -3.82 -3.62
CA ALA A 92 11.44 -5.12 -3.04
C ALA A 92 10.59 -5.48 -1.78
N VAL A 93 9.35 -5.01 -1.72
CA VAL A 93 8.45 -5.29 -0.60
C VAL A 93 8.18 -6.79 -0.56
N ARG A 94 8.53 -7.44 0.56
CA ARG A 94 8.20 -8.84 0.82
C ARG A 94 6.82 -8.90 1.45
N TRP A 95 5.87 -9.54 0.75
CA TRP A 95 4.48 -9.60 1.17
C TRP A 95 4.17 -10.88 1.92
N GLN A 96 3.32 -10.75 2.94
CA GLN A 96 2.74 -11.87 3.68
C GLN A 96 1.21 -11.74 3.72
N GLU A 97 0.52 -12.86 3.57
CA GLU A 97 -0.92 -12.98 3.78
C GLU A 97 -1.19 -13.44 5.21
N GLY A 98 -2.18 -12.81 5.86
CA GLY A 98 -2.60 -13.20 7.20
C GLY A 98 -1.51 -13.03 8.26
N LEU A 99 -0.73 -11.95 8.17
CA LEU A 99 0.33 -11.63 9.12
C LEU A 99 -0.24 -11.42 10.53
N ASP A 100 0.25 -12.21 11.48
CA ASP A 100 0.02 -12.00 12.90
C ASP A 100 1.03 -10.99 13.45
N LEU A 101 0.55 -9.83 13.88
CA LEU A 101 1.40 -8.75 14.42
C LEU A 101 2.05 -9.09 15.76
N GLU A 102 1.55 -10.08 16.51
CA GLU A 102 2.15 -10.52 17.76
C GLU A 102 3.36 -11.43 17.52
N SER A 103 3.22 -12.42 16.63
CA SER A 103 4.28 -13.38 16.32
C SER A 103 5.17 -12.98 15.13
N GLY A 104 4.73 -12.03 14.30
CA GLY A 104 5.37 -11.62 13.06
C GLY A 104 5.36 -12.69 11.97
N GLN A 105 4.46 -13.68 12.06
CA GLN A 105 4.36 -14.78 11.11
C GLN A 105 3.19 -14.57 10.15
N GLY A 106 3.38 -14.94 8.89
CA GLY A 106 2.35 -14.91 7.85
C GLY A 106 2.80 -15.72 6.63
N GLU A 107 1.86 -16.11 5.78
CA GLU A 107 2.14 -16.93 4.60
C GLU A 107 2.80 -16.07 3.50
N PRO A 108 3.90 -16.51 2.87
CA PRO A 108 4.55 -15.72 1.82
C PRO A 108 3.64 -15.47 0.60
N ALA A 109 3.43 -14.19 0.25
CA ALA A 109 2.62 -13.76 -0.90
C ALA A 109 3.46 -13.21 -2.08
N GLY A 110 4.79 -13.31 -1.99
CA GLY A 110 5.72 -12.91 -3.03
C GLY A 110 6.36 -11.54 -2.79
N PHE A 111 7.02 -11.02 -3.83
CA PHE A 111 7.69 -9.72 -3.79
C PHE A 111 6.94 -8.70 -4.64
N GLY A 112 7.08 -7.43 -4.32
CA GLY A 112 6.59 -6.37 -5.19
C GLY A 112 7.09 -4.99 -4.80
N ALA A 113 6.27 -3.98 -5.07
CA ALA A 113 6.65 -2.59 -4.97
C ALA A 113 5.40 -1.71 -4.80
N VAL A 114 5.63 -0.48 -4.35
CA VAL A 114 4.61 0.54 -4.14
C VAL A 114 5.04 1.81 -4.84
N PHE A 115 4.10 2.45 -5.51
CA PHE A 115 4.23 3.80 -6.01
C PHE A 115 2.93 4.56 -5.73
N VAL A 116 3.06 5.76 -5.17
CA VAL A 116 1.94 6.69 -5.00
C VAL A 116 2.41 8.08 -5.38
N ASP A 117 1.67 8.72 -6.29
CA ASP A 117 1.79 10.13 -6.61
C ASP A 117 0.84 10.93 -5.70
N CYS A 118 1.44 11.75 -4.85
CA CYS A 118 0.75 12.49 -3.80
C CYS A 118 0.95 14.00 -4.02
N PRO A 119 0.43 14.62 -5.08
CA PRO A 119 0.69 16.03 -5.35
C PRO A 119 0.10 16.94 -4.27
N GLY A 120 0.96 17.70 -3.58
CA GLY A 120 0.56 18.81 -2.71
C GLY A 120 -0.10 18.44 -1.38
N TYR A 121 0.34 17.36 -0.72
CA TYR A 121 0.00 17.12 0.70
C TYR A 121 0.75 18.04 1.67
#